data_AF-A0A945LBC4-F1
#
_entry.id   AF-A0A945LBC4-F1
#
_cell.length_a   1.000
_cell.length_b   1.000
_cell.length_c   1.000
_cell.angle_alpha   90.00
_cell.angle_beta   90.00
_cell.angle_gamma   90.00
#
_symmetry.space_group_name_H-M   'P 1'
#
loop_
_entity.id
_entity.type
_entity.pdbx_description
1 polymer ?
#
loop_
_entity_poly.entity_id
_entity_poly.type
_entity_poly.pdbx_seq_one_letter_code
_entity_poly.pdbx_strand_id
1 'polypeptide(L)'
;MKSVNIAKWEVYIACLSDLTIHAAASVGRTTGATPEVTSALAIYIVEETLGTEEIPDERPKGFDDAREAFRIRARGTNWVEIDDSEGPFRRSTRALVEWAPIAPELKKFDGGIVINSMRFKWKHVRDELRGLLRSDEIMRKWQADDLPNASHQ
;
A
#
# COMPACT_ATOMS: atom_id res chain seq x y z
N MET A 1 -11.40 -19.92 13.72
CA MET A 1 -10.70 -18.68 14.12
C MET A 1 -9.37 -18.47 13.40
N LYS A 2 -8.50 -19.50 13.25
CA LYS A 2 -7.20 -19.35 12.52
C LYS A 2 -7.31 -18.73 11.10
N SER A 3 -8.30 -19.12 10.30
CA SER A 3 -8.49 -18.57 8.94
C SER A 3 -8.89 -17.08 8.91
N VAL A 4 -9.63 -16.60 9.91
CA VAL A 4 -10.04 -15.18 10.01
C VAL A 4 -8.83 -14.30 10.32
N ASN A 5 -7.93 -14.77 11.19
CA ASN A 5 -6.76 -14.00 11.59
C ASN A 5 -5.70 -13.94 10.48
N ILE A 6 -5.55 -15.00 9.68
CA ILE A 6 -4.72 -14.97 8.45
C ILE A 6 -5.29 -13.96 7.46
N ALA A 7 -6.61 -14.01 7.21
CA ALA A 7 -7.29 -13.09 6.31
C ALA A 7 -7.08 -11.61 6.69
N LYS A 8 -7.09 -11.30 7.99
CA LYS A 8 -6.83 -9.95 8.51
C LYS A 8 -5.48 -9.42 8.02
N TRP A 9 -4.41 -10.20 8.16
CA TRP A 9 -3.05 -9.77 7.82
C TRP A 9 -2.87 -9.60 6.32
N GLU A 10 -3.43 -10.50 5.51
CA GLU A 10 -3.36 -10.40 4.05
C GLU A 10 -4.12 -9.16 3.52
N VAL A 11 -5.27 -8.84 4.13
CA VAL A 11 -5.99 -7.60 3.83
C VAL A 11 -5.20 -6.37 4.30
N TYR A 12 -4.62 -6.39 5.51
CA TYR A 12 -3.80 -5.30 6.03
C TYR A 12 -2.61 -4.98 5.10
N ILE A 13 -1.84 -5.99 4.71
CA ILE A 13 -0.68 -5.85 3.83
C ILE A 13 -1.11 -5.30 2.46
N ALA A 14 -2.22 -5.79 1.91
CA ALA A 14 -2.74 -5.31 0.64
C ALA A 14 -3.20 -3.83 0.73
N CYS A 15 -3.81 -3.44 1.84
CA CYS A 15 -4.20 -2.05 2.11
C CYS A 15 -2.98 -1.13 2.27
N LEU A 16 -1.97 -1.54 3.05
CA LEU A 16 -0.72 -0.81 3.21
C LEU A 16 -0.05 -0.61 1.85
N SER A 17 0.04 -1.67 1.05
CA SER A 17 0.64 -1.61 -0.28
C SER A 17 -0.08 -0.64 -1.20
N ASP A 18 -1.42 -0.65 -1.26
CA ASP A 18 -2.18 0.27 -2.11
C ASP A 18 -2.08 1.72 -1.64
N LEU A 19 -2.21 1.95 -0.33
CA LEU A 19 -2.13 3.29 0.26
C LEU A 19 -0.75 3.91 0.06
N THR A 20 0.33 3.14 0.24
CA THR A 20 1.70 3.65 0.07
C THR A 20 2.00 4.02 -1.38
N ILE A 21 1.56 3.22 -2.37
CA ILE A 21 1.70 3.61 -3.78
C ILE A 21 0.98 4.94 -4.05
N HIS A 22 -0.25 5.08 -3.56
CA HIS A 22 -1.02 6.29 -3.75
C HIS A 22 -0.39 7.52 -3.05
N ALA A 23 0.08 7.35 -1.82
CA ALA A 23 0.70 8.41 -1.04
C ALA A 23 2.02 8.87 -1.66
N ALA A 24 2.92 7.93 -1.98
CA ALA A 24 4.21 8.24 -2.60
C ALA A 24 4.03 8.91 -3.96
N ALA A 25 3.14 8.40 -4.81
CA ALA A 25 2.83 9.03 -6.09
C ALA A 25 2.26 10.45 -5.91
N SER A 26 1.45 10.68 -4.87
CA SER A 26 0.94 12.02 -4.56
C SER A 26 2.04 12.99 -4.14
N VAL A 27 3.02 12.53 -3.36
CA VAL A 27 4.23 13.31 -3.06
C VAL A 27 4.99 13.61 -4.36
N GLY A 28 5.32 12.57 -5.14
CA GLY A 28 6.10 12.72 -6.39
C GLY A 28 5.45 13.69 -7.39
N ARG A 29 4.13 13.60 -7.61
CA ARG A 29 3.40 14.54 -8.48
C ARG A 29 3.42 15.98 -7.95
N THR A 30 3.34 16.16 -6.63
CA THR A 30 3.28 17.49 -6.02
C THR A 30 4.64 18.18 -6.08
N THR A 31 5.72 17.44 -5.83
CA THR A 31 7.07 18.00 -5.72
C THR A 31 7.90 17.89 -7.00
N GLY A 32 7.42 17.16 -8.01
CA GLY A 32 8.19 16.82 -9.20
C GLY A 32 9.33 15.84 -8.93
N ALA A 33 9.22 14.99 -7.90
CA ALA A 33 10.24 13.98 -7.63
C ALA A 33 10.29 12.95 -8.77
N THR A 34 11.48 12.42 -9.05
CA THR A 34 11.64 11.44 -10.12
C THR A 34 10.94 10.11 -9.76
N PRO A 35 10.62 9.26 -10.75
CA PRO A 35 10.09 7.92 -10.48
C PRO A 35 10.97 7.10 -9.52
N GLU A 36 12.29 7.24 -9.61
CA GLU A 36 13.26 6.52 -8.77
C GLU A 36 13.16 6.97 -7.31
N VAL A 37 13.10 8.29 -7.07
CA VAL A 37 12.92 8.86 -5.72
C VAL A 37 11.55 8.48 -5.15
N THR A 38 10.51 8.55 -5.98
CA THR A 38 9.14 8.17 -5.59
C THR A 38 9.07 6.69 -5.20
N SER A 39 9.72 5.83 -5.96
CA SER A 39 9.85 4.40 -5.67
C SER A 39 10.62 4.14 -4.38
N ALA A 40 11.74 4.83 -4.17
CA ALA A 40 12.55 4.72 -2.94
C ALA A 40 11.74 5.13 -1.71
N LEU A 41 11.05 6.26 -1.76
CA LEU A 41 10.16 6.74 -0.70
C LEU A 41 9.07 5.70 -0.38
N ALA A 42 8.43 5.15 -1.40
CA ALA A 42 7.40 4.14 -1.22
C ALA A 42 7.94 2.88 -0.53
N ILE A 43 9.11 2.40 -0.96
CA ILE A 43 9.76 1.24 -0.35
C ILE A 43 10.08 1.54 1.11
N TYR A 44 10.76 2.66 1.38
CA TYR A 44 11.09 3.08 2.74
C TYR A 44 9.88 3.09 3.68
N ILE A 45 8.75 3.67 3.26
CA ILE A 45 7.52 3.68 4.07
C ILE A 45 7.09 2.26 4.47
N VAL A 46 7.11 1.30 3.55
CA VAL A 46 6.72 -0.09 3.85
C VAL A 46 7.76 -0.79 4.71
N GLU A 47 9.04 -0.59 4.44
CA GLU A 47 10.14 -1.16 5.23
C GLU A 47 10.07 -0.70 6.70
N GLU A 48 9.87 0.58 6.95
CA GLU A 48 9.73 1.13 8.30
C GLU A 48 8.45 0.66 8.99
N THR A 49 7.32 0.68 8.27
CA THR A 49 6.02 0.26 8.83
C THR A 49 6.06 -1.20 9.24
N LEU A 50 6.51 -2.11 8.36
CA LEU A 50 6.55 -3.55 8.65
C LEU A 50 7.77 -3.96 9.48
N GLY A 51 8.82 -3.15 9.51
CA GLY A 51 10.01 -3.37 10.34
C GLY A 51 9.79 -3.06 11.82
N THR A 52 8.78 -2.25 12.14
CA THR A 52 8.40 -1.89 13.52
C THR A 52 7.17 -2.65 14.03
N GLU A 53 6.46 -3.36 13.15
CA GLU A 53 5.31 -4.17 13.51
C GLU A 53 5.75 -5.44 14.27
N GLU A 54 5.11 -5.72 15.42
CA GLU A 54 5.34 -6.99 16.12
C GLU A 54 4.89 -8.18 15.25
N ILE A 55 5.72 -9.22 15.19
CA ILE A 55 5.40 -10.42 14.41
C ILE A 55 4.21 -11.13 15.10
N PRO A 56 3.06 -11.24 14.43
CA PRO A 56 1.89 -11.86 15.01
C PRO A 56 1.99 -13.38 14.95
N ASP A 57 1.40 -14.08 15.92
CA ASP A 57 1.36 -15.55 15.97
C ASP A 57 0.79 -16.17 14.68
N GLU A 58 -0.12 -15.45 14.01
CA GLU A 58 -0.75 -15.93 12.78
C GLU A 58 0.12 -15.75 11.53
N ARG A 59 1.26 -15.07 11.66
CA ARG A 59 2.25 -14.87 10.60
C ARG A 59 3.66 -15.17 11.14
N PRO A 60 3.96 -16.43 11.51
CA PRO A 60 5.24 -16.79 12.15
C PRO A 60 6.45 -16.58 11.24
N LYS A 61 6.24 -16.42 9.93
CA LYS A 61 7.28 -16.05 8.96
C LYS A 61 7.58 -14.54 8.93
N GLY A 62 6.91 -13.73 9.77
CA GLY A 62 7.05 -12.29 9.78
C GLY A 62 6.46 -11.63 8.53
N PHE A 63 7.13 -10.57 8.07
CA PHE A 63 6.68 -9.71 6.97
C PHE A 63 7.63 -9.71 5.75
N ASP A 64 8.62 -10.58 5.71
CA ASP A 64 9.67 -10.56 4.66
C ASP A 64 9.11 -10.78 3.26
N ASP A 65 8.14 -11.68 3.11
CA ASP A 65 7.42 -11.93 1.86
C ASP A 65 6.59 -10.72 1.42
N ALA A 66 5.96 -10.01 2.37
CA ALA A 66 5.20 -8.79 2.10
C ALA A 66 6.10 -7.65 1.65
N ARG A 67 7.25 -7.48 2.32
CA ARG A 67 8.29 -6.48 1.98
C ARG A 67 8.84 -6.74 0.58
N GLU A 68 9.19 -7.99 0.27
CA GLU A 68 9.67 -8.36 -1.07
C GLU A 68 8.60 -8.16 -2.16
N ALA A 69 7.37 -8.61 -1.92
CA ALA A 69 6.26 -8.40 -2.85
C ALA A 69 5.97 -6.91 -3.10
N PHE A 70 6.22 -6.06 -2.09
CA PHE A 70 6.10 -4.62 -2.23
C PHE A 70 7.26 -4.02 -3.05
N ARG A 71 8.51 -4.41 -2.79
CA ARG A 71 9.67 -3.96 -3.58
C ARG A 71 9.50 -4.25 -5.06
N ILE A 72 9.06 -5.46 -5.40
CA ILE A 72 8.74 -5.85 -6.78
C ILE A 72 7.66 -4.94 -7.37
N ARG A 73 6.57 -4.68 -6.61
CA ARG A 73 5.50 -3.79 -7.05
C ARG A 73 6.01 -2.37 -7.30
N ALA A 74 6.73 -1.79 -6.35
CA ALA A 74 7.22 -0.41 -6.42
C ALA A 74 8.17 -0.22 -7.61
N ARG A 75 9.11 -1.16 -7.83
CA ARG A 75 10.04 -1.16 -8.97
C ARG A 75 9.33 -1.33 -10.31
N GLY A 76 8.25 -2.11 -10.36
CA GLY A 76 7.44 -2.32 -11.57
C GLY A 76 6.33 -1.28 -11.80
N THR A 77 6.19 -0.29 -10.92
CA THR A 77 5.13 0.72 -11.03
C THR A 77 5.55 1.83 -11.98
N ASN A 78 4.70 2.17 -12.95
CA ASN A 78 4.87 3.39 -13.74
C ASN A 78 4.38 4.60 -12.92
N TRP A 79 5.29 5.19 -12.14
CA TRP A 79 4.98 6.26 -11.20
C TRP A 79 4.38 7.52 -11.84
N VAL A 80 4.67 7.76 -13.12
CA VAL A 80 4.14 8.92 -13.87
C VAL A 80 2.64 8.73 -14.19
N GLU A 81 2.19 7.49 -14.34
CA GLU A 81 0.79 7.16 -14.66
C GLU A 81 -0.10 7.01 -13.43
N ILE A 82 0.48 6.96 -12.22
CA ILE A 82 -0.31 6.87 -11.00
C ILE A 82 -0.97 8.21 -10.72
N ASP A 83 -2.29 8.26 -10.84
CA ASP A 83 -3.12 9.43 -10.59
C ASP A 83 -3.75 9.42 -9.19
N ASP A 84 -4.55 10.45 -8.90
CA ASP A 84 -5.39 10.52 -7.71
C ASP A 84 -6.77 9.89 -7.97
N SER A 85 -6.79 8.67 -8.52
CA SER A 85 -8.00 7.86 -8.71
C SER A 85 -7.96 6.58 -7.86
N GLU A 86 -8.94 5.70 -8.06
CA GLU A 86 -8.94 4.37 -7.44
C GLU A 86 -7.92 3.39 -8.07
N GLY A 87 -7.23 3.77 -9.15
CA GLY A 87 -6.28 2.94 -9.87
C GLY A 87 -5.26 2.19 -8.99
N PRO A 88 -4.65 2.84 -7.98
CA PRO A 88 -3.73 2.19 -7.04
C PRO A 88 -4.37 1.14 -6.12
N PHE A 89 -5.69 1.18 -5.92
CA PHE A 89 -6.41 0.45 -4.86
C PHE A 89 -6.98 -0.90 -5.29
N ARG A 90 -6.22 -1.62 -6.13
CA ARG A 90 -6.66 -2.90 -6.72
C ARG A 90 -6.29 -4.12 -5.89
N ARG A 91 -5.19 -4.10 -5.12
CA ARG A 91 -4.78 -5.28 -4.36
C ARG A 91 -5.65 -5.50 -3.15
N SER A 92 -5.96 -4.43 -2.41
CA SER A 92 -6.82 -4.44 -1.22
C SER A 92 -8.25 -4.87 -1.54
N THR A 93 -8.84 -4.36 -2.62
CA THR A 93 -10.19 -4.73 -3.07
C THR A 93 -10.28 -6.22 -3.45
N ARG A 94 -9.26 -6.75 -4.13
CA ARG A 94 -9.17 -8.19 -4.44
C ARG A 94 -8.95 -9.03 -3.18
N ALA A 95 -8.00 -8.64 -2.33
CA ALA A 95 -7.67 -9.36 -1.11
C ALA A 95 -8.89 -9.50 -0.19
N LEU A 96 -9.72 -8.45 -0.08
CA LEU A 96 -10.92 -8.48 0.75
C LEU A 96 -11.92 -9.57 0.31
N VAL A 97 -12.10 -9.77 -1.00
CA VAL A 97 -12.96 -10.84 -1.53
C VAL A 97 -12.28 -12.20 -1.38
N GLU A 98 -11.01 -12.28 -1.76
CA GLU A 98 -10.22 -13.52 -1.75
C GLU A 98 -10.13 -14.12 -0.34
N TRP A 99 -9.88 -13.30 0.67
CA TRP A 99 -9.68 -13.74 2.05
C TRP A 99 -10.94 -13.71 2.90
N ALA A 100 -12.10 -13.34 2.34
CA ALA A 100 -13.36 -13.41 3.07
C ALA A 100 -13.62 -14.84 3.59
N PRO A 101 -13.96 -15.03 4.88
CA PRO A 101 -14.12 -16.33 5.52
C PRO A 101 -15.49 -16.96 5.21
N ILE A 102 -15.81 -17.02 3.92
CA ILE A 102 -17.03 -17.63 3.37
C ILE A 102 -16.64 -18.61 2.26
N ALA A 103 -17.54 -19.55 1.95
CA ALA A 103 -17.29 -20.54 0.92
C ALA A 103 -17.05 -19.87 -0.46
N PRO A 104 -16.07 -20.31 -1.27
CA PRO A 104 -15.71 -19.67 -2.53
C PRO A 104 -16.89 -19.45 -3.48
N GLU A 105 -17.81 -20.42 -3.53
CA GLU A 105 -19.03 -20.38 -4.33
C GLU A 105 -20.02 -19.30 -3.90
N LEU A 106 -19.91 -18.81 -2.66
CA LEU A 106 -20.76 -17.74 -2.13
C LEU A 106 -20.16 -16.34 -2.40
N LYS A 107 -18.83 -16.23 -2.53
CA LYS A 107 -18.14 -14.94 -2.75
C LYS A 107 -18.61 -14.20 -3.99
N LYS A 108 -19.05 -14.93 -5.02
CA LYS A 108 -19.54 -14.36 -6.29
C LYS A 108 -20.85 -13.58 -6.14
N PHE A 109 -21.65 -13.85 -5.10
CA PHE A 109 -22.94 -13.19 -4.91
C PHE A 109 -22.77 -11.78 -4.31
N ASP A 110 -21.86 -11.63 -3.34
CA ASP A 110 -21.66 -10.36 -2.64
C ASP A 110 -20.36 -9.62 -3.01
N GLY A 111 -19.47 -10.24 -3.80
CA GLY A 111 -18.16 -9.68 -4.13
C GLY A 111 -18.23 -8.29 -4.75
N GLY A 112 -19.19 -8.03 -5.64
CA GLY A 112 -19.39 -6.71 -6.22
C GLY A 112 -19.78 -5.64 -5.20
N ILE A 113 -20.63 -5.97 -4.23
CA ILE A 113 -21.06 -5.07 -3.15
C ILE A 113 -19.88 -4.75 -2.23
N VAL A 114 -19.10 -5.78 -1.87
CA VAL A 114 -17.90 -5.65 -1.03
C VAL A 114 -16.86 -4.75 -1.71
N ILE A 115 -16.60 -4.97 -3.00
CA ILE A 115 -15.66 -4.14 -3.78
C ILE A 115 -16.15 -2.68 -3.83
N ASN A 116 -17.43 -2.44 -4.10
CA ASN A 116 -17.98 -1.08 -4.15
C ASN A 116 -17.87 -0.38 -2.78
N SER A 117 -18.18 -1.08 -1.70
CA SER A 117 -18.01 -0.55 -0.34
C SER A 117 -16.56 -0.16 -0.06
N MET A 118 -15.60 -1.01 -0.43
CA MET A 118 -14.18 -0.71 -0.26
C MET A 118 -13.72 0.47 -1.11
N ARG A 119 -14.23 0.61 -2.35
CA ARG A 119 -13.97 1.78 -3.20
C ARG A 119 -14.45 3.08 -2.56
N PHE A 120 -15.64 3.08 -1.95
CA PHE A 120 -16.15 4.24 -1.22
C PHE A 120 -15.29 4.57 0.01
N LYS A 121 -14.85 3.55 0.76
CA LYS A 121 -13.90 3.75 1.88
C LYS A 121 -12.59 4.37 1.39
N TRP A 122 -12.01 3.85 0.31
CA TRP A 122 -10.79 4.41 -0.27
C TRP A 122 -10.96 5.82 -0.77
N LYS A 123 -12.11 6.16 -1.38
CA LYS A 123 -12.40 7.55 -1.74
C LYS A 123 -12.25 8.47 -0.53
N HIS A 124 -12.87 8.12 0.60
CA HIS A 124 -12.80 8.92 1.82
C HIS A 124 -11.36 9.04 2.35
N VAL A 125 -10.63 7.93 2.45
CA VAL A 125 -9.22 7.92 2.91
C VAL A 125 -8.33 8.78 2.01
N ARG A 126 -8.52 8.76 0.68
CA ARG A 126 -7.77 9.63 -0.24
C ARG A 126 -8.07 11.10 -0.02
N ASP A 127 -9.34 11.44 0.21
CA ASP A 127 -9.74 12.82 0.49
C ASP A 127 -9.12 13.33 1.80
N GLU A 128 -9.10 12.50 2.85
CA GLU A 128 -8.41 12.82 4.11
C GLU A 128 -6.90 12.94 3.93
N LEU A 129 -6.28 11.97 3.24
CA LEU A 129 -4.84 11.98 2.99
C LEU A 129 -4.42 13.25 2.26
N ARG A 130 -5.19 13.71 1.26
CA ARG A 130 -4.92 14.95 0.53
C ARG A 130 -4.84 16.17 1.45
N GLY A 131 -5.67 16.23 2.49
CA GLY A 131 -5.66 17.32 3.48
C GLY A 131 -4.50 17.23 4.48
N LEU A 132 -4.00 16.03 4.74
CA LEU A 132 -2.95 15.76 5.73
C LEU A 132 -1.54 15.75 5.13
N LEU A 133 -1.40 15.40 3.85
CA LEU A 133 -0.11 15.23 3.21
C LEU A 133 0.64 16.57 3.12
N ARG A 134 1.90 16.58 3.57
CA ARG A 134 2.81 17.74 3.50
C ARG A 134 3.98 17.40 2.58
N SER A 135 3.68 17.26 1.28
CA SER A 135 4.61 16.72 0.28
C SER A 135 5.96 17.44 0.25
N ASP A 136 5.97 18.78 0.26
CA ASP A 136 7.20 19.56 0.23
C ASP A 136 8.06 19.36 1.49
N GLU A 137 7.43 19.22 2.65
CA GLU A 137 8.13 18.96 3.92
C GLU A 137 8.72 17.55 3.93
N ILE A 138 7.94 16.56 3.48
CA ILE A 138 8.40 15.17 3.33
C ILE A 138 9.64 15.14 2.43
N MET A 139 9.59 15.78 1.26
CA MET A 139 10.73 15.77 0.33
C MET A 139 11.93 16.55 0.84
N ARG A 140 11.71 17.66 1.56
CA ARG A 140 12.80 18.40 2.20
C ARG A 140 13.54 17.54 3.22
N LYS A 141 12.80 16.81 4.06
CA LYS A 141 13.40 15.90 5.04
C LYS A 141 14.09 14.73 4.36
N TRP A 142 13.46 14.14 3.36
CA TRP A 142 14.05 13.06 2.56
C TRP A 142 15.43 13.43 1.98
N GLN A 143 15.56 14.65 1.46
CA GLN A 143 16.83 15.16 0.92
C GLN A 143 17.84 15.52 2.01
N ALA A 144 17.39 15.97 3.18
CA ALA A 144 18.25 16.36 4.28
C ALA A 144 18.85 15.15 5.02
N ASP A 145 18.10 14.06 5.11
CA ASP A 145 18.47 12.86 5.87
C ASP A 145 19.38 11.90 5.07
N ASP A 146 19.79 12.27 3.85
CA ASP A 146 20.55 11.44 2.89
C ASP A 146 20.01 9.99 2.78
N LEU A 147 18.68 9.86 2.87
CA LEU A 147 18.02 8.56 2.80
C LEU A 147 18.26 7.95 1.42
N PRO A 148 18.50 6.63 1.35
CA PRO A 148 19.02 5.99 0.15
C PRO A 148 18.10 6.26 -1.05
N ASN A 149 18.66 6.97 -2.03
CA ASN A 149 18.15 6.88 -3.39
C ASN A 149 18.29 5.41 -3.82
N ALA A 150 17.33 4.86 -4.57
CA ALA A 150 17.20 3.43 -4.91
C ALA A 150 18.44 2.76 -5.59
N SER A 151 19.56 3.46 -5.69
CA SER A 151 20.86 3.07 -6.26
C SER A 151 21.73 2.22 -5.31
N HIS A 152 21.25 1.82 -4.13
CA HIS A 152 21.97 0.92 -3.21
C HIS A 152 21.16 -0.36 -2.97
N GLN A 153 20.95 -1.17 -4.02
CA GLN A 153 20.89 -2.64 -4.03
C GLN A 153 20.45 -3.20 -5.39
#